data_AF-A0A9P7KSA3-F1
#
_entry.id   AF-A0A9P7KSA3-F1
#
_cell.length_a   1.000
_cell.length_b   1.000
_cell.length_c   1.000
_cell.angle_alpha   90.00
_cell.angle_beta   90.00
_cell.angle_gamma   90.00
#
_symmetry.space_group_name_H-M   'P 1'
#
loop_
_entity.id
_entity.type
_entity.pdbx_description
1 polymer ?
#
loop_
_entity_poly.entity_id
_entity_poly.type
_entity_poly.pdbx_seq_one_letter_code
_entity_poly.pdbx_strand_id
1 'polypeptide(L)'
;PPIDMVYAESMKKVFNYLPGVMMIQRLLVFLIAEIELKAVPMTTSAAKFRQKRRARAEQYMRSTAPAKYHDLLIPGFEIGCKRRIYDSGYLKSLHSNNLTLTNERALKIVENGIETDRGFIKADVIVLANGFSTNTFLEGVTVTGREGTLNQHWNSFGGAEAYNCSAMSGFPNFFMLLGPNATTGHTSAIMAIENNVNFALRILKPVLGSPDGVVELKREAEKRYVDCIQDDLSKTVWSSGCQSWYTQSSSQNNREWNAMVYPYSQGYLWYRSLFPVWRDWKITGHTYNPVFTLWFKILLAFAGGSAVYTWLYLLRRSL
;
A
#
# COMPACT_ATOMS: atom_id res chain seq x y z
N PRO A 1 -19.81 -1.56 -9.28
CA PRO A 1 -20.38 -2.89 -8.99
C PRO A 1 -19.82 -3.48 -7.69
N PRO A 2 -20.63 -4.23 -6.94
CA PRO A 2 -20.16 -5.03 -5.81
C PRO A 2 -19.12 -6.06 -6.26
N ILE A 3 -18.24 -6.44 -5.33
CA ILE A 3 -17.36 -7.61 -5.46
C ILE A 3 -17.58 -8.62 -4.33
N ASP A 4 -18.35 -8.21 -3.33
CA ASP A 4 -18.65 -8.92 -2.12
C ASP A 4 -19.54 -10.13 -2.47
N MET A 5 -19.17 -11.29 -1.95
CA MET A 5 -19.96 -12.52 -2.11
C MET A 5 -20.16 -13.14 -0.74
N VAL A 6 -21.40 -13.56 -0.47
CA VAL A 6 -21.69 -14.37 0.72
C VAL A 6 -21.23 -15.80 0.43
N TYR A 7 -20.30 -16.30 1.23
CA TYR A 7 -19.86 -17.70 1.13
C TYR A 7 -20.99 -18.64 1.55
N ALA A 8 -21.40 -19.52 0.64
CA ALA A 8 -22.34 -20.60 0.95
C ALA A 8 -21.76 -21.54 2.02
N GLU A 9 -22.63 -22.16 2.84
CA GLU A 9 -22.20 -23.09 3.88
C GLU A 9 -21.37 -24.27 3.34
N SER A 10 -21.68 -24.75 2.13
CA SER A 10 -20.89 -25.76 1.44
C SER A 10 -19.45 -25.30 1.16
N MET A 11 -19.29 -24.04 0.74
CA MET A 11 -17.98 -23.45 0.48
C MET A 11 -17.18 -23.24 1.76
N LYS A 12 -17.83 -22.83 2.85
CA LYS A 12 -17.20 -22.75 4.19
C LYS A 12 -16.69 -24.11 4.64
N LYS A 13 -17.49 -25.18 4.46
CA LYS A 13 -17.06 -26.57 4.74
C LYS A 13 -15.85 -26.95 3.89
N VAL A 14 -15.86 -26.67 2.59
CA VAL A 14 -14.69 -26.91 1.70
C VAL A 14 -13.44 -26.20 2.22
N PHE A 15 -13.53 -24.93 2.62
CA PHE A 15 -12.39 -24.22 3.18
C PHE A 15 -11.87 -24.81 4.50
N ASN A 16 -12.76 -25.35 5.33
CA ASN A 16 -12.39 -25.93 6.62
C ASN A 16 -11.75 -27.33 6.47
N TYR A 17 -12.20 -28.13 5.51
CA TYR A 17 -11.83 -29.55 5.44
C TYR A 17 -10.86 -29.91 4.31
N LEU A 18 -10.71 -29.09 3.27
CA LEU A 18 -9.79 -29.35 2.16
C LEU A 18 -8.57 -28.41 2.26
N PRO A 19 -7.39 -28.91 2.69
CA PRO A 19 -6.18 -28.11 2.81
C PRO A 19 -5.79 -27.45 1.48
N GLY A 20 -5.32 -26.21 1.56
CA GLY A 20 -4.83 -25.46 0.39
C GLY A 20 -5.90 -24.77 -0.45
N VAL A 21 -7.19 -25.15 -0.36
CA VAL A 21 -8.26 -24.49 -1.14
C VAL A 21 -8.39 -23.00 -0.79
N MET A 22 -8.30 -22.66 0.49
CA MET A 22 -8.30 -21.25 0.93
C MET A 22 -7.08 -20.49 0.39
N MET A 23 -5.91 -21.14 0.30
CA MET A 23 -4.71 -20.52 -0.26
C MET A 23 -4.87 -20.24 -1.77
N ILE A 24 -5.44 -21.19 -2.52
CA ILE A 24 -5.76 -20.99 -3.94
C ILE A 24 -6.76 -19.84 -4.09
N GLN A 25 -7.81 -19.80 -3.27
CA GLN A 25 -8.79 -18.72 -3.31
C GLN A 25 -8.16 -17.34 -3.04
N ARG A 26 -7.28 -17.25 -2.02
CA ARG A 26 -6.52 -16.01 -1.75
C ARG A 26 -5.60 -15.63 -2.91
N LEU A 27 -4.93 -16.61 -3.53
CA LEU A 27 -4.10 -16.38 -4.71
C LEU A 27 -4.93 -15.83 -5.88
N LEU A 28 -6.11 -16.40 -6.13
CA LEU A 28 -7.01 -15.91 -7.19
C LEU A 28 -7.48 -14.48 -6.93
N VAL A 29 -7.87 -14.15 -5.69
CA VAL A 29 -8.22 -12.77 -5.30
C VAL A 29 -7.06 -11.83 -5.53
N PHE A 30 -5.84 -12.22 -5.12
CA PHE A 30 -4.62 -11.46 -5.36
C PHE A 30 -4.36 -11.23 -6.85
N LEU A 31 -4.42 -12.27 -7.67
CA LEU A 31 -4.19 -12.17 -9.12
C LEU A 31 -5.22 -11.26 -9.80
N ILE A 32 -6.49 -11.34 -9.38
CA ILE A 32 -7.56 -10.46 -9.89
C ILE A 32 -7.28 -9.00 -9.51
N ALA A 33 -6.86 -8.75 -8.27
CA ALA A 33 -6.49 -7.42 -7.80
C ALA A 33 -5.27 -6.86 -8.57
N GLU A 34 -4.23 -7.68 -8.77
CA GLU A 34 -3.02 -7.31 -9.53
C GLU A 34 -3.29 -6.95 -10.99
N ILE A 35 -4.34 -7.50 -11.62
CA ILE A 35 -4.73 -7.09 -12.98
C ILE A 35 -5.11 -5.60 -13.03
N GLU A 36 -5.65 -5.03 -11.95
CA GLU A 36 -6.03 -3.60 -11.91
C GLU A 36 -4.81 -2.66 -11.93
N LEU A 37 -3.60 -3.15 -11.62
CA LEU A 37 -2.35 -2.37 -11.78
C LEU A 37 -2.15 -1.91 -13.24
N LYS A 38 -2.72 -2.61 -14.23
CA LYS A 38 -2.69 -2.20 -15.65
C LYS A 38 -3.33 -0.83 -15.89
N ALA A 39 -4.19 -0.35 -14.99
CA ALA A 39 -4.79 0.98 -15.06
C ALA A 39 -3.83 2.10 -14.63
N VAL A 40 -2.76 1.78 -13.92
CA VAL A 40 -1.93 2.77 -13.20
C VAL A 40 -0.99 3.55 -14.11
N PRO A 41 -0.21 2.95 -15.04
CA PRO A 41 0.72 3.73 -15.87
C PRO A 41 0.02 4.75 -16.79
N MET A 42 0.69 5.85 -17.13
CA MET A 42 0.22 6.83 -18.13
C MET A 42 0.63 6.45 -19.55
N THR A 43 0.36 5.19 -19.95
CA THR A 43 0.59 4.69 -21.31
C THR A 43 -0.71 4.59 -22.10
N THR A 44 -0.62 4.53 -23.43
CA THR A 44 -1.79 4.34 -24.31
C THR A 44 -2.56 3.06 -24.01
N SER A 45 -1.86 1.97 -23.66
CA SER A 45 -2.50 0.69 -23.30
C SER A 45 -3.29 0.81 -22.00
N ALA A 46 -2.70 1.45 -20.98
CA ALA A 46 -3.36 1.71 -19.72
C ALA A 46 -4.56 2.65 -19.86
N ALA A 47 -4.47 3.67 -20.73
CA ALA A 47 -5.60 4.55 -21.04
C ALA A 47 -6.79 3.78 -21.65
N LYS A 48 -6.54 2.88 -22.61
CA LYS A 48 -7.58 1.99 -23.16
C LYS A 48 -8.20 1.09 -22.08
N PHE A 49 -7.37 0.56 -21.19
CA PHE A 49 -7.85 -0.25 -20.06
C PHE A 49 -8.74 0.57 -19.11
N ARG A 50 -8.32 1.79 -18.73
CA ARG A 50 -9.11 2.72 -17.92
C ARG A 50 -10.43 3.07 -18.58
N GLN A 51 -10.43 3.38 -19.88
CA GLN A 51 -11.65 3.71 -20.62
C GLN A 51 -12.65 2.55 -20.60
N LYS A 52 -12.19 1.30 -20.83
CA LYS A 52 -13.05 0.11 -20.73
C LYS A 52 -13.62 -0.08 -19.32
N ARG A 53 -12.79 0.11 -18.29
CA ARG A 53 -13.23 0.02 -16.89
C ARG A 53 -14.21 1.14 -16.52
N ARG A 54 -13.99 2.36 -17.03
CA ARG A 54 -14.85 3.54 -16.86
C ARG A 54 -16.22 3.28 -17.46
N ALA A 55 -16.30 2.86 -18.73
CA ALA A 55 -17.56 2.56 -19.40
C ALA A 55 -18.41 1.55 -18.61
N ARG A 56 -17.79 0.46 -18.12
CA ARG A 56 -18.47 -0.55 -17.29
C ARG A 56 -18.95 0.02 -15.95
N ALA A 57 -18.14 0.84 -15.29
CA ALA A 57 -18.50 1.45 -14.02
C ALA A 57 -19.63 2.46 -14.19
N GLU A 58 -19.55 3.31 -15.21
CA GLU A 58 -20.57 4.31 -15.53
C GLU A 58 -21.90 3.68 -15.93
N GLN A 59 -21.87 2.68 -16.81
CA GLN A 59 -23.08 1.92 -17.15
C GLN A 59 -23.77 1.36 -15.90
N TYR A 60 -23.00 0.78 -14.98
CA TYR A 60 -23.52 0.26 -13.72
C TYR A 60 -24.10 1.36 -12.82
N MET A 61 -23.43 2.52 -12.71
CA MET A 61 -23.94 3.64 -11.92
C MET A 61 -25.25 4.16 -12.49
N ARG A 62 -25.31 4.36 -13.81
CA ARG A 62 -26.50 4.86 -14.49
C ARG A 62 -27.69 3.90 -14.39
N SER A 63 -27.44 2.60 -14.46
CA SER A 63 -28.51 1.58 -14.36
C SER A 63 -29.01 1.36 -12.94
N THR A 64 -28.20 1.69 -11.92
CA THR A 64 -28.50 1.35 -10.52
C THR A 64 -28.99 2.55 -9.72
N ALA A 65 -28.40 3.73 -9.92
CA ALA A 65 -28.75 4.94 -9.19
C ALA A 65 -29.91 5.72 -9.87
N PRO A 66 -30.71 6.48 -9.10
CA PRO A 66 -31.74 7.37 -9.65
C PRO A 66 -31.15 8.39 -10.63
N ALA A 67 -31.83 8.61 -11.76
CA ALA A 67 -31.38 9.53 -12.82
C ALA A 67 -31.08 10.95 -12.31
N LYS A 68 -31.88 11.45 -11.34
CA LYS A 68 -31.71 12.77 -10.71
C LYS A 68 -30.36 13.00 -10.02
N TYR A 69 -29.61 11.94 -9.73
CA TYR A 69 -28.32 12.04 -9.03
C TYR A 69 -27.11 11.71 -9.91
N HIS A 70 -27.30 11.42 -11.21
CA HIS A 70 -26.21 11.00 -12.09
C HIS A 70 -25.08 12.04 -12.18
N ASP A 71 -25.43 13.33 -12.24
CA ASP A 71 -24.44 14.41 -12.34
C ASP A 71 -23.60 14.58 -11.05
N LEU A 72 -24.13 14.15 -9.90
CA LEU A 72 -23.40 14.15 -8.63
C LEU A 72 -22.53 12.89 -8.44
N LEU A 73 -22.97 11.77 -9.01
CA LEU A 73 -22.38 10.45 -8.75
C LEU A 73 -21.29 10.06 -9.74
N ILE A 74 -21.37 10.51 -11.00
CA ILE A 74 -20.46 10.08 -12.07
C ILE A 74 -19.25 11.03 -12.11
N PRO A 75 -18.06 10.60 -11.64
CA PRO A 75 -16.93 11.50 -11.50
C PRO A 75 -16.27 11.85 -12.84
N GLY A 76 -15.74 13.06 -12.93
CA GLY A 76 -14.94 13.52 -14.08
C GLY A 76 -13.51 12.96 -14.14
N PHE A 77 -12.98 12.40 -13.05
CA PHE A 77 -11.59 11.92 -12.99
C PHE A 77 -11.41 10.49 -13.57
N GLU A 78 -10.18 10.15 -13.93
CA GLU A 78 -9.79 8.85 -14.49
C GLU A 78 -9.93 7.68 -13.49
N ILE A 79 -10.34 6.50 -13.98
CA ILE A 79 -10.34 5.27 -13.18
C ILE A 79 -8.92 4.97 -12.69
N GLY A 80 -8.79 4.67 -11.40
CA GLY A 80 -7.51 4.36 -10.77
C GLY A 80 -6.78 5.56 -10.18
N CYS A 81 -7.20 6.81 -10.48
CA CYS A 81 -6.64 7.98 -9.81
C CYS A 81 -6.87 7.94 -8.30
N LYS A 82 -8.09 7.58 -7.88
CA LYS A 82 -8.44 7.39 -6.47
C LYS A 82 -8.63 5.91 -6.17
N ARG A 83 -8.51 5.54 -4.89
CA ARG A 83 -8.84 4.19 -4.42
C ARG A 83 -10.27 3.84 -4.80
N ARG A 84 -10.47 2.69 -5.44
CA ARG A 84 -11.79 2.25 -5.88
C ARG A 84 -12.64 1.83 -4.69
N ILE A 85 -13.88 2.31 -4.66
CA ILE A 85 -14.92 1.86 -3.74
C ILE A 85 -15.86 0.94 -4.52
N TYR A 86 -16.18 -0.20 -3.93
CA TYR A 86 -17.15 -1.15 -4.48
C TYR A 86 -18.51 -0.89 -3.85
N ASP A 87 -19.55 -1.01 -4.66
CA ASP A 87 -20.91 -0.65 -4.23
C ASP A 87 -21.50 -1.79 -3.39
N SER A 88 -21.61 -1.59 -2.07
CA SER A 88 -22.24 -2.51 -1.13
C SER A 88 -23.76 -2.31 -1.01
N GLY A 89 -24.37 -1.54 -1.91
CA GLY A 89 -25.79 -1.20 -1.91
C GLY A 89 -26.09 0.30 -1.80
N TYR A 90 -25.06 1.15 -1.76
CA TYR A 90 -25.16 2.61 -1.70
C TYR A 90 -25.97 3.18 -2.87
N LEU A 91 -25.72 2.72 -4.11
CA LEU A 91 -26.44 3.28 -5.26
C LEU A 91 -27.93 2.94 -5.23
N LYS A 92 -28.28 1.75 -4.72
CA LYS A 92 -29.67 1.32 -4.56
C LYS A 92 -30.37 2.09 -3.44
N SER A 93 -29.68 2.37 -2.33
CA SER A 93 -30.31 3.11 -1.22
C SER A 93 -30.76 4.50 -1.64
N LEU A 94 -30.11 5.13 -2.62
CA LEU A 94 -30.49 6.47 -3.12
C LEU A 94 -31.90 6.56 -3.73
N HIS A 95 -32.57 5.45 -4.01
CA HIS A 95 -33.99 5.45 -4.42
C HIS A 95 -34.96 5.71 -3.26
N SER A 96 -34.51 5.65 -2.01
CA SER A 96 -35.38 5.87 -0.87
C SER A 96 -35.91 7.30 -0.82
N ASN A 97 -37.19 7.46 -0.47
CA ASN A 97 -37.84 8.76 -0.36
C ASN A 97 -37.31 9.61 0.81
N ASN A 98 -36.64 8.99 1.79
CA ASN A 98 -36.02 9.67 2.93
C ASN A 98 -34.52 9.98 2.72
N LEU A 99 -34.01 9.86 1.49
CA LEU A 99 -32.61 10.15 1.17
C LEU A 99 -32.50 11.30 0.16
N THR A 100 -31.78 12.33 0.58
CA THR A 100 -31.39 13.46 -0.26
C THR A 100 -29.88 13.46 -0.42
N LEU A 101 -29.40 13.31 -1.65
CA LEU A 101 -27.99 13.48 -1.98
C LEU A 101 -27.78 14.92 -2.47
N THR A 102 -26.77 15.58 -1.93
CA THR A 102 -26.46 16.97 -2.27
C THR A 102 -24.95 17.22 -2.29
N ASN A 103 -24.54 18.27 -3.01
CA ASN A 103 -23.17 18.78 -3.06
C ASN A 103 -23.06 20.20 -2.50
N GLU A 104 -24.01 20.64 -1.66
CA GLU A 104 -23.91 21.95 -1.00
C GLU A 104 -22.64 21.98 -0.16
N ARG A 105 -21.95 23.12 -0.19
CA ARG A 105 -20.78 23.29 0.64
C ARG A 105 -21.25 23.56 2.06
N ALA A 106 -20.97 22.63 2.97
CA ALA A 106 -21.15 22.88 4.40
C ALA A 106 -20.19 24.01 4.84
N LEU A 107 -20.75 25.06 5.44
CA LEU A 107 -20.01 26.23 5.92
C LEU A 107 -19.77 26.14 7.43
N LYS A 108 -20.81 25.76 8.19
CA LYS A 108 -20.76 25.72 9.65
C LYS A 108 -21.74 24.72 10.23
N ILE A 109 -21.33 24.04 11.30
CA ILE A 109 -22.24 23.30 12.18
C ILE A 109 -22.77 24.26 13.23
N VAL A 110 -24.08 24.32 13.37
CA VAL A 110 -24.80 25.15 14.35
C VAL A 110 -25.70 24.27 15.22
N GLU A 111 -26.25 24.83 16.29
CA GLU A 111 -26.99 24.09 17.32
C GLU A 111 -28.07 23.14 16.76
N ASN A 112 -28.77 23.55 15.71
CA ASN A 112 -29.90 22.80 15.15
C ASN A 112 -29.62 22.16 13.77
N GLY A 113 -28.37 22.16 13.28
CA GLY A 113 -28.05 21.60 11.96
C GLY A 113 -26.80 22.17 11.30
N ILE A 114 -26.84 22.26 9.97
CA ILE A 114 -25.71 22.68 9.13
C ILE A 114 -26.13 23.87 8.26
N GLU A 115 -25.37 24.95 8.35
CA GLU A 115 -25.42 26.04 7.37
C GLU A 115 -24.63 25.65 6.13
N THR A 116 -25.23 25.82 4.96
CA THR A 116 -24.63 25.53 3.66
C THR A 116 -24.55 26.82 2.83
N ASP A 117 -23.86 26.75 1.69
CA ASP A 117 -23.85 27.84 0.70
C ASP A 117 -25.21 28.06 0.00
N ARG A 118 -26.19 27.17 0.21
CA ARG A 118 -27.53 27.26 -0.40
C ARG A 118 -28.66 27.38 0.61
N GLY A 119 -28.39 27.28 1.91
CA GLY A 119 -29.39 27.44 2.95
C GLY A 119 -29.04 26.73 4.25
N PHE A 120 -30.05 26.14 4.88
CA PHE A 120 -29.93 25.49 6.19
C PHE A 120 -30.52 24.08 6.13
N ILE A 121 -29.75 23.10 6.60
CA ILE A 121 -30.18 21.71 6.74
C ILE A 121 -30.34 21.41 8.22
N LYS A 122 -31.58 21.26 8.68
CA LYS A 122 -31.86 20.80 10.04
C LYS A 122 -31.34 19.38 10.23
N ALA A 123 -30.67 19.12 11.35
CA ALA A 123 -30.18 17.78 11.67
C ALA A 123 -30.24 17.53 13.18
N ASP A 124 -30.77 16.38 13.58
CA ASP A 124 -30.71 15.90 14.96
C ASP A 124 -29.38 15.16 15.24
N VAL A 125 -28.78 14.58 14.19
CA VAL A 125 -27.50 13.86 14.25
C VAL A 125 -26.64 14.22 13.04
N ILE A 126 -25.36 14.49 13.27
CA ILE A 126 -24.36 14.75 12.22
C ILE A 126 -23.29 13.66 12.29
N VAL A 127 -23.08 12.96 11.18
CA VAL A 127 -22.03 11.94 11.03
C VAL A 127 -20.91 12.47 10.15
N LEU A 128 -19.71 12.60 10.70
CA LEU A 128 -18.53 13.08 9.97
C LEU A 128 -17.83 11.91 9.26
N ALA A 129 -18.00 11.82 7.94
CA ALA A 129 -17.32 10.85 7.07
C ALA A 129 -16.28 11.55 6.16
N ASN A 130 -15.44 12.41 6.75
CA ASN A 130 -14.53 13.33 6.06
C ASN A 130 -13.11 12.81 5.81
N GLY A 131 -12.84 11.53 6.11
CA GLY A 131 -11.55 10.88 5.83
C GLY A 131 -10.53 11.00 6.96
N PHE A 132 -9.25 10.99 6.61
CA PHE A 132 -8.11 10.89 7.55
C PHE A 132 -6.93 11.78 7.11
N SER A 133 -6.06 12.13 8.06
CA SER A 133 -4.70 12.62 7.78
C SER A 133 -3.85 11.43 7.34
N THR A 134 -3.46 11.37 6.06
CA THR A 134 -2.84 10.16 5.47
C THR A 134 -1.34 10.28 5.24
N ASN A 135 -0.82 11.48 4.97
CA ASN A 135 0.60 11.70 4.67
C ASN A 135 1.43 12.08 5.92
N THR A 136 0.82 11.98 7.10
CA THR A 136 1.50 12.13 8.39
C THR A 136 1.71 10.73 8.96
N PHE A 137 2.97 10.34 9.14
CA PHE A 137 3.35 9.02 9.64
C PHE A 137 3.86 9.12 11.07
N LEU A 138 3.56 8.13 11.90
CA LEU A 138 3.97 8.06 13.31
C LEU A 138 3.55 9.30 14.12
N GLU A 139 2.37 9.85 13.82
CA GLU A 139 1.81 10.99 14.54
C GLU A 139 1.74 10.70 16.04
N GLY A 140 2.19 11.65 16.86
CA GLY A 140 2.30 11.49 18.31
C GLY A 140 3.58 10.78 18.80
N VAL A 141 4.45 10.30 17.90
CA VAL A 141 5.72 9.66 18.26
C VAL A 141 6.90 10.45 17.69
N THR A 142 7.81 10.89 18.55
CA THR A 142 9.07 11.50 18.11
C THR A 142 10.10 10.40 17.88
N VAL A 143 10.52 10.23 16.63
CA VAL A 143 11.59 9.30 16.25
C VAL A 143 12.84 10.09 15.90
N THR A 144 13.95 9.77 16.56
CA THR A 144 15.25 10.42 16.38
C THR A 144 16.30 9.39 15.96
N GLY A 145 16.94 9.64 14.82
CA GLY A 145 18.07 8.89 14.31
C GLY A 145 19.40 9.52 14.70
N ARG A 146 20.48 9.10 14.03
CA ARG A 146 21.85 9.59 14.30
C ARG A 146 22.05 11.06 13.97
N GLU A 147 21.45 11.52 12.87
CA GLU A 147 21.69 12.85 12.29
C GLU A 147 20.53 13.84 12.53
N GLY A 148 19.44 13.38 13.15
CA GLY A 148 18.28 14.22 13.42
C GLY A 148 16.98 13.45 13.59
N THR A 149 15.88 14.19 13.63
CA THR A 149 14.52 13.65 13.72
C THR A 149 14.05 13.08 12.38
N LEU A 150 13.06 12.20 12.43
CA LEU A 150 12.36 11.64 11.27
C LEU A 150 11.85 12.72 10.29
N ASN A 151 11.26 13.78 10.84
CA ASN A 151 10.74 14.89 10.02
C ASN A 151 11.88 15.64 9.31
N GLN A 152 13.03 15.84 9.96
CA GLN A 152 14.21 16.43 9.32
C GLN A 152 14.75 15.53 8.20
N HIS A 153 14.79 14.21 8.43
CA HIS A 153 15.18 13.24 7.42
C HIS A 153 14.29 13.32 6.19
N TRP A 154 12.97 13.20 6.34
CA TRP A 154 12.01 13.29 5.24
C TRP A 154 12.02 14.63 4.52
N ASN A 155 12.16 15.73 5.25
CA ASN A 155 12.32 17.05 4.64
C ASN A 155 13.55 17.10 3.72
N SER A 156 14.64 16.38 4.03
CA SER A 156 15.83 16.31 3.17
C SER A 156 15.60 15.59 1.84
N PHE A 157 14.54 14.78 1.71
CA PHE A 157 14.12 14.15 0.46
C PHE A 157 12.98 14.90 -0.25
N GLY A 158 12.27 15.78 0.46
CA GLY A 158 11.12 16.53 -0.04
C GLY A 158 9.76 16.03 0.46
N GLY A 159 9.73 14.93 1.22
CA GLY A 159 8.53 14.35 1.83
C GLY A 159 8.80 12.97 2.44
N ALA A 160 7.76 12.39 3.04
CA ALA A 160 7.87 11.08 3.69
C ALA A 160 8.23 9.97 2.69
N GLU A 161 9.23 9.17 3.04
CA GLU A 161 9.74 8.06 2.24
C GLU A 161 10.36 6.97 3.12
N ALA A 162 10.47 5.76 2.58
CA ALA A 162 11.27 4.70 3.17
C ALA A 162 11.75 3.71 2.10
N TYR A 163 12.98 3.24 2.23
CA TYR A 163 13.52 2.15 1.43
C TYR A 163 12.72 0.86 1.67
N ASN A 164 12.26 0.27 0.57
CA ASN A 164 11.38 -0.90 0.57
C ASN A 164 10.16 -0.73 1.49
N CYS A 165 9.64 0.50 1.53
CA CYS A 165 8.50 0.93 2.34
C CYS A 165 8.67 0.73 3.86
N SER A 166 9.91 0.60 4.36
CA SER A 166 10.15 0.15 5.73
C SER A 166 11.36 0.78 6.42
N ALA A 167 12.49 0.96 5.75
CA ALA A 167 13.74 1.37 6.41
C ALA A 167 14.23 2.75 5.95
N MET A 168 14.98 3.43 6.82
CA MET A 168 15.60 4.72 6.50
C MET A 168 17.07 4.76 6.91
N SER A 169 17.90 5.50 6.16
CA SER A 169 19.30 5.70 6.56
C SER A 169 19.41 6.64 7.75
N GLY A 170 20.41 6.45 8.61
CA GLY A 170 20.53 7.19 9.86
C GLY A 170 19.59 6.72 10.98
N PHE A 171 18.70 5.75 10.73
CA PHE A 171 17.82 5.12 11.73
C PHE A 171 18.18 3.63 11.90
N PRO A 172 19.30 3.32 12.56
CA PRO A 172 19.77 1.94 12.73
C PRO A 172 18.74 1.09 13.47
N ASN A 173 18.58 -0.17 13.06
CA ASN A 173 17.65 -1.15 13.64
C ASN A 173 16.16 -0.74 13.65
N PHE A 174 15.79 0.38 13.03
CA PHE A 174 14.42 0.88 12.99
C PHE A 174 13.75 0.50 11.66
N PHE A 175 12.56 -0.10 11.76
CA PHE A 175 11.77 -0.54 10.61
C PHE A 175 10.29 -0.18 10.83
N MET A 176 9.70 0.46 9.84
CA MET A 176 8.29 0.76 9.78
C MET A 176 7.54 -0.42 9.12
N LEU A 177 6.35 -0.71 9.63
CA LEU A 177 5.38 -1.58 8.98
C LEU A 177 4.28 -0.68 8.41
N LEU A 178 3.90 -0.89 7.15
CA LEU A 178 3.03 0.04 6.43
C LEU A 178 3.60 1.47 6.41
N GLY A 179 4.91 1.58 6.17
CA GLY A 179 5.58 2.88 6.05
C GLY A 179 5.22 3.62 4.75
N PRO A 180 5.93 4.73 4.47
CA PRO A 180 5.76 5.45 3.21
C PRO A 180 5.89 4.53 1.99
N ASN A 181 5.06 4.77 0.98
CA ASN A 181 4.91 3.98 -0.24
C ASN A 181 4.52 2.50 -0.02
N ALA A 182 4.03 2.10 1.16
CA ALA A 182 3.56 0.73 1.41
C ALA A 182 2.11 0.49 0.96
N THR A 183 1.29 1.54 0.84
CA THR A 183 -0.11 1.35 0.43
C THR A 183 -0.21 1.04 -1.05
N THR A 184 -1.37 0.57 -1.47
CA THR A 184 -1.63 0.23 -2.87
C THR A 184 -2.99 0.73 -3.29
N GLY A 185 -3.10 1.19 -4.54
CA GLY A 185 -4.39 1.60 -5.11
C GLY A 185 -5.25 0.43 -5.58
N HIS A 186 -4.67 -0.76 -5.74
CA HIS A 186 -5.29 -1.88 -6.46
C HIS A 186 -5.36 -3.20 -5.67
N THR A 187 -4.66 -3.34 -4.54
CA THR A 187 -4.53 -4.61 -3.80
C THR A 187 -4.50 -4.42 -2.28
N SER A 188 -4.06 -5.43 -1.53
CA SER A 188 -4.20 -5.51 -0.07
C SER A 188 -3.05 -4.82 0.68
N ALA A 189 -3.40 -3.91 1.59
CA ALA A 189 -2.44 -3.33 2.54
C ALA A 189 -1.90 -4.37 3.54
N ILE A 190 -2.66 -5.44 3.83
CA ILE A 190 -2.21 -6.53 4.70
C ILE A 190 -1.01 -7.25 4.07
N MET A 191 -1.04 -7.45 2.75
CA MET A 191 0.10 -8.07 2.04
C MET A 191 1.35 -7.18 2.10
N ALA A 192 1.19 -5.86 2.01
CA ALA A 192 2.30 -4.93 2.18
C ALA A 192 2.90 -5.00 3.60
N ILE A 193 2.06 -5.11 4.63
CA ILE A 193 2.52 -5.32 6.01
C ILE A 193 3.29 -6.65 6.14
N GLU A 194 2.74 -7.75 5.64
CA GLU A 194 3.42 -9.06 5.64
C GLU A 194 4.77 -9.00 4.91
N ASN A 195 4.84 -8.25 3.81
CA ASN A 195 6.08 -7.99 3.09
C ASN A 195 7.08 -7.19 3.93
N ASN A 196 6.65 -6.10 4.59
CA ASN A 196 7.51 -5.32 5.47
C ASN A 196 8.02 -6.13 6.67
N VAL A 197 7.18 -6.97 7.28
CA VAL A 197 7.60 -7.90 8.35
C VAL A 197 8.67 -8.86 7.84
N ASN A 198 8.44 -9.48 6.68
CA ASN A 198 9.40 -10.39 6.06
C ASN A 198 10.74 -9.72 5.76
N PHE A 199 10.70 -8.48 5.29
CA PHE A 199 11.89 -7.68 5.01
C PHE A 199 12.66 -7.32 6.28
N ALA A 200 11.97 -6.73 7.27
CA ALA A 200 12.57 -6.30 8.52
C ALA A 200 13.24 -7.47 9.26
N LEU A 201 12.54 -8.60 9.41
CA LEU A 201 13.08 -9.80 10.05
C LEU A 201 14.30 -10.36 9.31
N ARG A 202 14.31 -10.32 7.97
CA ARG A 202 15.47 -10.77 7.19
C ARG A 202 16.67 -9.89 7.40
N ILE A 203 16.49 -8.57 7.36
CA ILE A 203 17.58 -7.62 7.55
C ILE A 203 18.10 -7.67 8.99
N LEU A 204 17.22 -7.76 9.99
CA LEU A 204 17.62 -7.81 11.41
C LEU A 204 18.28 -9.15 11.79
N LYS A 205 17.97 -10.25 11.08
CA LYS A 205 18.45 -11.60 11.42
C LYS A 205 19.96 -11.70 11.79
N PRO A 206 20.91 -11.07 11.08
CA PRO A 206 22.33 -11.19 11.39
C PRO A 206 22.77 -10.57 12.72
N VAL A 207 21.94 -9.68 13.29
CA VAL A 207 22.23 -8.96 14.53
C VAL A 207 21.31 -9.36 15.69
N LEU A 208 20.32 -10.24 15.45
CA LEU A 208 19.47 -10.78 16.51
C LEU A 208 20.32 -11.55 17.53
N GLY A 209 20.18 -11.18 18.80
CA GLY A 209 20.94 -11.77 19.91
C GLY A 209 22.34 -11.21 20.11
N SER A 210 22.76 -10.21 19.31
CA SER A 210 24.01 -9.50 19.54
C SER A 210 23.76 -8.19 20.31
N PRO A 211 24.37 -7.99 21.49
CA PRO A 211 24.21 -6.75 22.27
C PRO A 211 24.61 -5.48 21.50
N ASP A 212 25.65 -5.57 20.66
CA ASP A 212 26.18 -4.45 19.87
C ASP A 212 25.80 -4.53 18.38
N GLY A 213 24.77 -5.33 18.07
CA GLY A 213 24.31 -5.60 16.73
C GLY A 213 23.61 -4.41 16.08
N VAL A 214 24.12 -3.94 14.94
CA VAL A 214 23.54 -2.82 14.19
C VAL A 214 23.40 -3.18 12.72
N VAL A 215 22.21 -2.95 12.17
CA VAL A 215 21.93 -2.92 10.74
C VAL A 215 21.49 -1.51 10.37
N GLU A 216 22.16 -0.91 9.38
CA GLU A 216 21.91 0.47 8.98
C GLU A 216 21.94 0.59 7.45
N LEU A 217 20.93 1.26 6.90
CA LEU A 217 20.82 1.50 5.47
C LEU A 217 21.82 2.60 5.04
N LYS A 218 22.46 2.42 3.89
CA LYS A 218 23.32 3.45 3.29
C LYS A 218 22.48 4.58 2.70
N ARG A 219 22.84 5.84 2.99
CA ARG A 219 22.15 7.05 2.51
C ARG A 219 22.01 7.10 0.99
N GLU A 220 23.01 6.65 0.25
CA GLU A 220 22.99 6.63 -1.21
C GLU A 220 22.03 5.58 -1.76
N ALA A 221 21.82 4.47 -1.03
CA ALA A 221 20.87 3.44 -1.43
C ALA A 221 19.43 3.91 -1.24
N GLU A 222 19.15 4.56 -0.11
CA GLU A 222 17.87 5.24 0.12
C GLU A 222 17.61 6.30 -0.95
N LYS A 223 18.57 7.20 -1.19
CA LYS A 223 18.43 8.24 -2.23
C LYS A 223 18.11 7.67 -3.60
N ARG A 224 18.88 6.69 -4.08
CA ARG A 224 18.61 6.04 -5.37
C ARG A 224 17.21 5.42 -5.42
N TYR A 225 16.78 4.80 -4.32
CA TYR A 225 15.47 4.19 -4.23
C TYR A 225 14.34 5.23 -4.30
N VAL A 226 14.44 6.29 -3.50
CA VAL A 226 13.44 7.37 -3.45
C VAL A 226 13.33 8.09 -4.78
N ASP A 227 14.46 8.46 -5.37
CA ASP A 227 14.49 9.15 -6.68
C ASP A 227 13.78 8.28 -7.74
N CYS A 228 14.04 6.98 -7.75
CA CYS A 228 13.39 6.02 -8.67
C CYS A 228 11.88 5.89 -8.42
N ILE A 229 11.47 5.75 -7.15
CA ILE A 229 10.05 5.59 -6.79
C ILE A 229 9.25 6.84 -7.15
N GLN A 230 9.76 8.04 -6.79
CA GLN A 230 9.07 9.30 -7.07
C GLN A 230 9.07 9.63 -8.58
N ASP A 231 10.12 9.26 -9.33
CA ASP A 231 10.12 9.36 -10.80
C ASP A 231 9.06 8.45 -11.41
N ASP A 232 8.98 7.18 -11.01
CA ASP A 232 7.99 6.25 -11.55
C ASP A 232 6.56 6.61 -11.15
N LEU A 233 6.33 7.12 -9.94
CA LEU A 233 5.03 7.64 -9.50
C LEU A 233 4.56 8.82 -10.35
N SER A 234 5.48 9.68 -10.81
CA SER A 234 5.16 10.81 -11.70
C SER A 234 4.58 10.37 -13.06
N LYS A 235 4.87 9.13 -13.48
CA LYS A 235 4.40 8.52 -14.73
C LYS A 235 3.11 7.72 -14.57
N THR A 236 2.42 7.86 -13.44
CA THR A 236 1.18 7.13 -13.14
C THR A 236 -0.06 8.02 -13.16
N VAL A 237 -1.23 7.40 -13.22
CA VAL A 237 -2.55 8.05 -13.13
C VAL A 237 -2.74 8.80 -11.81
N TRP A 238 -1.96 8.47 -10.77
CA TRP A 238 -1.97 9.17 -9.50
C TRP A 238 -1.37 10.57 -9.57
N SER A 239 -0.59 10.85 -10.62
CA SER A 239 0.00 12.16 -10.92
C SER A 239 -0.68 12.82 -12.13
N SER A 240 -1.90 12.38 -12.50
CA SER A 240 -2.64 12.91 -13.66
C SER A 240 -3.40 14.23 -13.38
N GLY A 241 -3.19 14.83 -12.20
CA GLY A 241 -3.84 16.07 -11.77
C GLY A 241 -5.17 15.86 -11.03
N CYS A 242 -5.52 14.62 -10.67
CA CYS A 242 -6.71 14.35 -9.86
C CYS A 242 -6.35 14.30 -8.37
N GLN A 243 -7.13 15.01 -7.56
CA GLN A 243 -6.88 15.16 -6.13
C GLN A 243 -7.19 13.86 -5.37
N SER A 244 -6.18 13.27 -4.74
CA SER A 244 -6.30 12.07 -3.92
C SER A 244 -5.57 12.25 -2.60
N TRP A 245 -5.87 11.42 -1.61
CA TRP A 245 -5.14 11.42 -0.34
C TRP A 245 -3.73 10.80 -0.47
N TYR A 246 -3.34 10.32 -1.67
CA TYR A 246 -2.02 9.76 -1.92
C TYR A 246 -0.91 10.81 -2.00
N THR A 247 -1.28 12.04 -2.37
CA THR A 247 -0.33 13.09 -2.71
C THR A 247 -0.46 14.27 -1.77
N GLN A 248 0.66 14.97 -1.57
CA GLN A 248 0.71 16.24 -0.88
C GLN A 248 1.60 17.19 -1.68
N SER A 249 1.23 18.47 -1.75
CA SER A 249 2.11 19.50 -2.30
C SER A 249 3.30 19.70 -1.38
N SER A 250 4.52 19.40 -1.87
CA SER A 250 5.74 19.64 -1.10
C SER A 250 6.01 21.14 -1.00
N SER A 251 6.18 21.64 0.22
CA SER A 251 6.39 23.07 0.51
C SER A 251 7.72 23.62 0.01
N GLN A 252 8.71 22.76 -0.26
CA GLN A 252 10.05 23.20 -0.67
C GLN A 252 10.22 23.37 -2.18
N ASN A 253 9.45 22.64 -3.02
CA ASN A 253 9.75 22.55 -4.45
C ASN A 253 8.53 22.68 -5.39
N ASN A 254 7.33 22.96 -4.87
CA ASN A 254 6.07 22.91 -5.66
C ASN A 254 5.86 21.59 -6.42
N ARG A 255 6.61 20.54 -6.07
CA ARG A 255 6.51 19.21 -6.65
C ARG A 255 5.48 18.42 -5.85
N GLU A 256 4.58 17.75 -6.55
CA GLU A 256 3.66 16.79 -5.94
C GLU A 256 4.48 15.61 -5.39
N TRP A 257 4.34 15.34 -4.10
CA TRP A 257 5.01 14.22 -3.43
C TRP A 257 4.00 13.13 -3.13
N ASN A 258 4.30 11.90 -3.52
CA ASN A 258 3.43 10.76 -3.24
C ASN A 258 4.09 9.86 -2.20
N ALA A 259 3.67 10.00 -0.95
CA ALA A 259 4.20 9.21 0.17
C ALA A 259 3.37 7.95 0.43
N MET A 260 2.26 7.72 -0.27
CA MET A 260 1.32 6.66 0.10
C MET A 260 1.49 5.41 -0.73
N VAL A 261 1.45 5.52 -2.05
CA VAL A 261 1.26 4.35 -2.93
C VAL A 261 2.57 3.82 -3.50
N TYR A 262 2.63 2.51 -3.65
CA TYR A 262 3.71 1.81 -4.34
C TYR A 262 3.45 1.76 -5.87
N PRO A 263 4.40 2.16 -6.73
CA PRO A 263 4.18 2.19 -8.19
C PRO A 263 4.20 0.80 -8.85
N TYR A 264 4.61 -0.26 -8.13
CA TYR A 264 4.78 -1.60 -8.70
C TYR A 264 3.81 -2.62 -8.10
N SER A 265 3.87 -3.86 -8.60
CA SER A 265 3.07 -4.97 -8.09
C SER A 265 3.44 -5.33 -6.65
N GLN A 266 2.47 -5.85 -5.89
CA GLN A 266 2.78 -6.44 -4.59
C GLN A 266 3.60 -7.72 -4.72
N GLY A 267 3.51 -8.42 -5.86
CA GLY A 267 4.43 -9.51 -6.18
C GLY A 267 5.89 -9.04 -6.27
N TYR A 268 6.14 -7.85 -6.82
CA TYR A 268 7.48 -7.28 -6.85
C TYR A 268 7.94 -6.82 -5.46
N LEU A 269 7.06 -6.20 -4.66
CA LEU A 269 7.39 -5.86 -3.26
C LEU A 269 7.70 -7.11 -2.43
N TRP A 270 6.93 -8.18 -2.60
CA TRP A 270 7.17 -9.48 -1.99
C TRP A 270 8.56 -10.02 -2.36
N TYR A 271 8.90 -10.01 -3.65
CA TYR A 271 10.22 -10.43 -4.12
C TYR A 271 11.34 -9.61 -3.47
N ARG A 272 11.24 -8.28 -3.50
CA ARG A 272 12.24 -7.37 -2.88
C ARG A 272 12.36 -7.56 -1.37
N SER A 273 11.27 -7.95 -0.71
CA SER A 273 11.23 -8.23 0.73
C SER A 273 11.85 -9.58 1.09
N LEU A 274 11.74 -10.58 0.20
CA LEU A 274 12.36 -11.89 0.39
C LEU A 274 13.84 -11.92 0.02
N PHE A 275 14.26 -11.09 -0.94
CA PHE A 275 15.62 -11.05 -1.47
C PHE A 275 16.20 -9.64 -1.33
N PRO A 276 16.62 -9.24 -0.11
CA PRO A 276 17.17 -7.92 0.12
C PRO A 276 18.49 -7.68 -0.63
N VAL A 277 18.73 -6.43 -1.03
CA VAL A 277 19.97 -6.01 -1.67
C VAL A 277 21.02 -5.75 -0.58
N TRP A 278 21.71 -6.81 -0.15
CA TRP A 278 22.64 -6.75 1.00
C TRP A 278 23.76 -5.70 0.89
N ARG A 279 24.20 -5.36 -0.33
CA ARG A 279 25.21 -4.31 -0.53
C ARG A 279 24.75 -2.90 -0.08
N ASP A 280 23.45 -2.69 0.08
CA ASP A 280 22.87 -1.41 0.50
C ASP A 280 22.95 -1.22 2.03
N TRP A 281 23.40 -2.24 2.78
CA TRP A 281 23.42 -2.25 4.24
C TRP A 281 24.83 -2.19 4.81
N LYS A 282 24.97 -1.54 5.97
CA LYS A 282 26.11 -1.63 6.88
C LYS A 282 25.68 -2.49 8.06
N ILE A 283 26.43 -3.56 8.35
CA ILE A 283 26.11 -4.50 9.43
C ILE A 283 27.31 -4.63 10.36
N THR A 284 27.17 -4.24 11.62
CA THR A 284 28.21 -4.35 12.66
C THR A 284 27.70 -5.15 13.85
N GLY A 285 28.62 -5.69 14.65
CA GLY A 285 28.27 -6.53 15.80
C GLY A 285 27.44 -7.75 15.41
N HIS A 286 27.69 -8.35 14.24
CA HIS A 286 26.94 -9.52 13.81
C HIS A 286 27.52 -10.79 14.47
N THR A 287 26.65 -11.74 14.83
CA THR A 287 27.04 -13.08 15.30
C THR A 287 27.48 -14.00 14.15
N TYR A 288 27.61 -13.45 12.94
CA TYR A 288 27.82 -14.18 11.71
C TYR A 288 29.31 -14.51 11.48
N ASN A 289 29.67 -15.80 11.63
CA ASN A 289 31.01 -16.28 11.30
C ASN A 289 31.12 -16.53 9.77
N PRO A 290 31.95 -15.79 9.02
CA PRO A 290 32.04 -15.89 7.55
C PRO A 290 32.55 -17.25 7.04
N VAL A 291 33.10 -18.09 7.92
CA VAL A 291 33.62 -19.43 7.58
C VAL A 291 32.51 -20.37 7.09
N PHE A 292 31.27 -20.23 7.58
CA PHE A 292 30.18 -21.15 7.22
C PHE A 292 29.71 -20.97 5.77
N THR A 293 29.75 -19.75 5.24
CA THR A 293 29.33 -19.42 3.86
C THR A 293 30.31 -19.89 2.79
N LEU A 294 31.61 -19.97 3.10
CA LEU A 294 32.61 -20.49 2.16
C LEU A 294 32.47 -22.01 2.00
N TRP A 295 32.31 -22.72 3.13
CA TRP A 295 32.01 -24.16 3.12
C TRP A 295 30.65 -24.47 2.50
N PHE A 296 29.63 -23.62 2.70
CA PHE A 296 28.31 -23.79 2.08
C PHE A 296 28.34 -23.66 0.55
N LYS A 297 29.13 -22.71 0.01
CA LYS A 297 29.33 -22.58 -1.45
C LYS A 297 30.14 -23.74 -2.03
N ILE A 298 31.13 -24.26 -1.30
CA ILE A 298 31.92 -25.43 -1.71
C ILE A 298 31.03 -26.69 -1.66
N LEU A 299 30.26 -26.91 -0.60
CA LEU A 299 29.35 -28.05 -0.47
C LEU A 299 28.22 -28.02 -1.52
N LEU A 300 27.69 -26.85 -1.89
CA LEU A 300 26.73 -26.72 -2.99
C LEU A 300 27.33 -27.04 -4.37
N ALA A 301 28.64 -26.85 -4.55
CA ALA A 301 29.33 -27.24 -5.78
C ALA A 301 29.60 -28.76 -5.84
N PHE A 302 29.65 -29.44 -4.69
CA PHE A 302 29.96 -30.88 -4.61
C PHE A 302 28.75 -31.79 -4.33
N ALA A 303 27.66 -31.28 -3.74
CA ALA A 303 26.48 -32.07 -3.44
C ALA A 303 25.42 -31.90 -4.54
N GLY A 304 25.23 -32.95 -5.35
CA GLY A 304 24.11 -33.06 -6.27
C GLY A 304 22.77 -32.76 -5.58
N GLY A 305 21.85 -32.14 -6.34
CA GLY A 305 20.67 -31.42 -5.82
C GLY A 305 19.68 -32.18 -4.93
N SER A 306 19.83 -33.48 -4.74
CA SER A 306 19.00 -34.30 -3.85
C SER A 306 19.34 -34.13 -2.36
N ALA A 307 20.60 -33.93 -1.99
CA ALA A 307 21.01 -33.78 -0.58
C ALA A 307 20.58 -32.43 0.03
N VAL A 308 20.56 -31.38 -0.79
CA VAL A 308 20.18 -30.01 -0.39
C VAL A 308 18.70 -29.94 -0.02
N TYR A 309 17.84 -30.67 -0.73
CA TYR A 309 16.40 -30.69 -0.47
C TYR A 309 16.04 -31.39 0.84
N THR A 310 16.66 -32.53 1.12
CA THR A 310 16.42 -33.27 2.38
C THR A 310 16.91 -32.49 3.60
N TRP A 311 18.00 -31.74 3.46
CA TRP A 311 18.54 -30.93 4.56
C TRP A 311 17.74 -29.64 4.80
N LEU A 312 17.26 -28.96 3.75
CA LEU A 312 16.32 -27.83 3.86
C LEU A 312 14.98 -28.24 4.49
N TYR A 313 14.53 -29.48 4.23
CA TYR A 313 13.31 -30.03 4.81
C TYR A 313 13.47 -30.29 6.32
N LEU A 314 14.64 -30.75 6.77
CA LEU A 314 14.92 -31.02 8.19
C LEU A 314 15.17 -29.74 9.00
N LEU A 315 15.82 -28.73 8.44
CA LEU A 315 16.05 -27.42 9.10
C LEU A 315 14.77 -26.62 9.36
N ARG A 316 13.69 -26.91 8.63
CA ARG A 316 12.39 -26.26 8.83
C ARG A 316 11.61 -26.83 10.02
N ARG A 317 12.06 -27.95 10.61
CA ARG A 317 11.40 -28.61 11.75
C ARG A 317 12.11 -28.40 13.10
N SER A 318 13.29 -27.80 13.11
CA SER A 318 14.12 -27.60 14.31
C SER A 318 14.36 -26.12 14.66
N LEU A 319 13.61 -25.19 14.06
CA LEU A 319 13.52 -23.77 14.38
C LEU A 319 12.04 -23.37 14.49
#